data_AF-A0A838A587-F1
#
_entry.id   AF-A0A838A587-F1
#
_cell.length_a   1.000
_cell.length_b   1.000
_cell.length_c   1.000
_cell.angle_alpha   90.00
_cell.angle_beta   90.00
_cell.angle_gamma   90.00
#
_symmetry.space_group_name_H-M   'P 1'
#
loop_
_entity.id
_entity.type
_entity.pdbx_description
1 polymer ?
#
loop_
_entity_poly.entity_id
_entity_poly.type
_entity_poly.pdbx_seq_one_letter_code
_entity_poly.pdbx_strand_id
1 'polypeptide(L)'
;MDENVSVAQARLLLASLYAHASEVSQKMAAIEHRLRHNATHGVTELRQRQHVASLRRDLHESYRLIGGLHRRFPGATGSWHEISV
;
A
#
# COMPACT_ATOMS: atom_id res chain seq x y z
N MET A 1 14.73 14.62 24.47
CA MET A 1 15.25 15.15 23.19
C MET A 1 15.33 14.01 22.17
N ASP A 2 14.18 13.42 21.80
CA ASP A 2 14.12 12.27 20.86
C ASP A 2 12.93 12.35 19.89
N GLU A 3 12.05 13.36 20.09
CA GLU A 3 10.85 13.54 19.29
C GLU A 3 11.18 13.75 17.81
N ASN A 4 12.19 14.55 17.50
CA ASN A 4 12.65 14.76 16.12
C ASN A 4 13.17 13.48 15.45
N VAL A 5 13.84 12.59 16.18
CA VAL A 5 14.33 11.31 15.65
C VAL A 5 13.16 10.36 15.42
N SER A 6 12.23 10.27 16.37
CA SER A 6 11.03 9.44 16.23
C SER A 6 10.13 9.90 15.07
N VAL A 7 10.01 11.23 14.86
CA VAL A 7 9.28 11.82 13.73
C VAL A 7 10.01 11.54 12.41
N ALA A 8 11.33 11.64 12.35
CA ALA A 8 12.10 11.32 11.16
C ALA A 8 11.98 9.83 10.77
N GLN A 9 12.05 8.93 11.75
CA GLN A 9 11.84 7.48 11.53
C GLN A 9 10.40 7.19 11.08
N ALA A 10 9.40 7.83 11.68
CA ALA A 10 8.01 7.69 11.26
C ALA A 10 7.80 8.18 9.81
N ARG A 11 8.45 9.26 9.40
CA ARG A 11 8.43 9.75 8.01
C ARG A 11 9.02 8.74 7.03
N LEU A 12 10.16 8.13 7.35
CA LEU A 12 10.78 7.11 6.51
C LEU A 12 9.90 5.86 6.38
N LEU A 13 9.31 5.42 7.49
CA LEU A 13 8.40 4.28 7.49
C LEU A 13 7.13 4.58 6.68
N LEU A 14 6.57 5.79 6.79
CA LEU A 14 5.44 6.22 5.96
C LEU A 14 5.80 6.20 4.48
N ALA A 15 6.97 6.70 4.09
CA ALA A 15 7.45 6.65 2.70
C ALA A 15 7.46 5.22 2.15
N SER A 16 8.01 4.29 2.94
CA SER A 16 8.10 2.87 2.59
C SER A 16 6.72 2.22 2.46
N LEU A 17 5.79 2.52 3.38
CA LEU A 17 4.41 2.00 3.34
C LEU A 17 3.64 2.52 2.12
N TYR A 18 3.79 3.80 1.77
CA TYR A 18 3.17 4.35 0.56
C TYR A 18 3.75 3.75 -0.73
N ALA A 19 5.08 3.58 -0.80
CA ALA A 19 5.72 2.91 -1.93
C ALA A 19 5.23 1.46 -2.07
N HIS A 20 5.13 0.73 -0.96
CA HIS A 20 4.62 -0.64 -0.96
C HIS A 20 3.13 -0.70 -1.38
N ALA A 21 2.30 0.19 -0.86
CA ALA A 21 0.88 0.29 -1.25
C ALA A 21 0.73 0.56 -2.76
N SER A 22 1.55 1.44 -3.32
CA SER A 22 1.59 1.71 -4.77
C SER A 22 1.97 0.46 -5.56
N GLU A 23 3.01 -0.26 -5.15
CA GLU A 23 3.45 -1.49 -5.80
C GLU A 23 2.37 -2.60 -5.75
N VAL A 24 1.75 -2.80 -4.60
CA VAL A 24 0.67 -3.79 -4.42
C VAL A 24 -0.54 -3.44 -5.29
N SER A 25 -0.91 -2.15 -5.35
CA SER A 25 -1.98 -1.66 -6.21
C SER A 25 -1.70 -1.93 -7.69
N GLN A 26 -0.48 -1.65 -8.15
CA GLN A 26 -0.06 -1.91 -9.54
C GLN A 26 -0.09 -3.42 -9.87
N LYS A 27 0.42 -4.27 -8.98
CA LYS A 27 0.36 -5.74 -9.13
C LYS A 27 -1.07 -6.25 -9.22
N MET A 28 -1.96 -5.74 -8.37
CA MET A 28 -3.38 -6.08 -8.38
C MET A 28 -4.03 -5.66 -9.71
N ALA A 29 -3.80 -4.42 -10.15
CA ALA A 29 -4.32 -3.91 -11.42
C ALA A 29 -3.85 -4.74 -12.62
N ALA A 30 -2.59 -5.19 -12.62
CA ALA A 30 -2.05 -6.06 -13.68
C ALA A 30 -2.74 -7.44 -13.72
N ILE A 31 -3.01 -8.05 -12.56
CA ILE A 31 -3.72 -9.33 -12.49
C ILE A 31 -5.18 -9.17 -12.90
N GLU A 32 -5.87 -8.14 -12.41
CA GLU A 32 -7.25 -7.83 -12.79
C GLU A 32 -7.38 -7.53 -14.29
N HIS A 33 -6.40 -6.81 -14.87
CA HIS A 33 -6.35 -6.59 -16.31
C HIS A 33 -6.22 -7.91 -17.08
N ARG A 34 -5.35 -8.82 -16.65
CA ARG A 34 -5.20 -10.15 -17.28
C ARG A 34 -6.48 -10.98 -17.16
N LEU A 35 -7.12 -10.99 -15.99
CA LEU A 35 -8.38 -11.70 -15.78
C LEU A 35 -9.51 -11.19 -16.68
N ARG A 36 -9.57 -9.87 -16.93
CA ARG A 36 -10.59 -9.27 -17.81
C ARG A 36 -10.36 -9.55 -19.29
N HIS A 37 -9.11 -9.59 -19.74
CA HIS A 37 -8.79 -9.64 -21.17
C HIS A 37 -8.40 -11.04 -21.68
N ASN A 38 -7.96 -11.94 -20.80
CA ASN A 38 -7.58 -13.29 -21.18
C ASN A 38 -8.67 -14.26 -20.72
N ALA A 39 -9.11 -15.13 -21.64
CA ALA A 39 -9.94 -16.30 -21.35
C ALA A 39 -9.16 -17.33 -20.53
N THR A 40 -8.86 -16.98 -19.29
CA THR A 40 -8.19 -17.85 -18.32
C THR A 40 -9.30 -18.60 -17.60
N HIS A 41 -9.41 -19.91 -17.82
CA HIS A 41 -10.53 -20.70 -17.28
C HIS A 41 -10.08 -21.69 -16.20
N GLY A 42 -10.98 -21.99 -15.26
CA GLY A 42 -10.80 -23.04 -14.26
C GLY A 42 -9.82 -22.67 -13.14
N VAL A 43 -8.90 -23.58 -12.82
CA VAL A 43 -8.03 -23.49 -11.63
C VAL A 43 -7.13 -22.24 -11.65
N THR A 44 -6.66 -21.82 -12.82
CA THR A 44 -5.80 -20.64 -12.97
C THR A 44 -6.56 -19.35 -12.64
N GLU A 45 -7.83 -19.24 -13.05
CA GLU A 45 -8.67 -18.08 -12.73
C GLU A 45 -8.94 -17.99 -11.23
N LEU A 46 -9.30 -19.11 -10.61
CA LEU A 46 -9.52 -19.18 -9.16
C LEU A 46 -8.27 -18.77 -8.39
N ARG A 47 -7.09 -19.28 -8.79
CA ARG A 47 -5.80 -18.92 -8.17
C ARG A 47 -5.49 -17.43 -8.32
N GLN A 48 -5.77 -16.83 -9.48
CA GLN A 48 -5.56 -15.41 -9.71
C GLN A 48 -6.51 -14.55 -8.86
N ARG A 49 -7.79 -14.94 -8.73
CA ARG A 49 -8.74 -14.26 -7.84
C ARG A 49 -8.33 -14.35 -6.37
N GLN A 50 -7.84 -15.51 -5.92
CA GLN A 50 -7.30 -15.68 -4.56
C GLN A 50 -6.06 -14.80 -4.34
N HIS A 51 -5.17 -14.70 -5.34
CA HIS A 51 -4.01 -13.82 -5.28
C HIS A 51 -4.44 -12.35 -5.16
N VAL A 52 -5.40 -11.88 -5.97
CA VAL A 52 -5.97 -10.52 -5.85
C VAL A 52 -6.56 -10.28 -4.46
N ALA A 53 -7.28 -11.25 -3.90
CA ALA A 53 -7.82 -11.14 -2.55
C ALA A 53 -6.71 -11.01 -1.49
N SER A 54 -5.57 -11.69 -1.67
CA SER A 54 -4.40 -11.52 -0.80
C SER A 54 -3.81 -10.11 -0.92
N LEU A 55 -3.55 -9.64 -2.13
CA LEU A 55 -3.01 -8.29 -2.39
C LEU A 55 -3.93 -7.21 -1.82
N ARG A 56 -5.24 -7.38 -1.91
CA ARG A 56 -6.22 -6.45 -1.34
C ARG A 56 -6.13 -6.40 0.20
N ARG A 57 -5.85 -7.52 0.86
CA ARG A 57 -5.59 -7.56 2.31
C ARG A 57 -4.30 -6.84 2.66
N ASP A 58 -3.23 -7.07 1.91
CA ASP A 58 -1.93 -6.42 2.14
C ASP A 58 -2.00 -4.90 1.95
N LEU A 59 -2.79 -4.45 0.96
CA LEU A 59 -3.06 -3.05 0.73
C LEU A 59 -3.85 -2.41 1.88
N HIS A 60 -4.89 -3.11 2.37
CA HIS A 60 -5.68 -2.63 3.50
C HIS A 60 -4.85 -2.54 4.78
N GLU A 61 -4.01 -3.53 5.04
CA GLU A 61 -3.05 -3.54 6.13
C GLU A 61 -2.12 -2.32 6.06
N SER A 62 -1.54 -2.06 4.89
CA SER A 62 -0.65 -0.93 4.66
C SER A 62 -1.33 0.41 4.98
N TYR A 63 -2.56 0.62 4.49
CA TYR A 63 -3.33 1.82 4.82
C TYR A 63 -3.71 1.93 6.30
N ARG A 64 -3.98 0.80 6.96
CA ARG A 64 -4.22 0.79 8.41
C ARG A 64 -2.98 1.24 9.18
N LEU A 65 -1.80 0.75 8.81
CA LEU A 65 -0.53 1.12 9.43
C LEU A 65 -0.20 2.60 9.19
N ILE A 66 -0.41 3.11 7.96
CA ILE A 66 -0.29 4.53 7.63
C ILE A 66 -1.19 5.37 8.55
N GLY A 67 -2.47 5.01 8.66
CA GLY A 67 -3.41 5.72 9.54
C GLY A 67 -3.01 5.68 11.02
N GLY A 68 -2.44 4.56 11.48
CA GLY A 68 -1.89 4.42 12.82
C GLY A 68 -0.68 5.33 13.06
N LEU A 69 0.23 5.40 12.10
CA LEU A 69 1.42 6.26 12.16
C LEU A 69 1.04 7.74 12.12
N HIS A 70 0.07 8.13 11.29
CA HIS A 70 -0.44 9.50 11.25
C HIS A 70 -1.01 9.94 12.60
N ARG A 71 -1.78 9.08 13.26
CA ARG A 71 -2.33 9.38 14.60
C ARG A 71 -1.26 9.48 15.67
N ARG A 72 -0.21 8.65 15.58
CA ARG A 72 0.86 8.60 16.60
C ARG A 72 1.91 9.70 16.42
N PHE A 73 2.17 10.11 15.17
CA PHE A 73 3.20 11.09 14.82
C PHE A 73 2.63 12.15 13.86
N PRO A 74 1.81 13.10 14.34
CA PRO A 74 1.23 14.14 13.49
C PRO A 74 2.30 15.02 12.83
N GLY A 75 3.48 15.18 13.43
CA GLY A 75 4.61 15.89 12.82
C GLY A 75 5.22 15.16 11.60
N ALA A 76 4.91 13.88 11.40
CA ALA A 76 5.41 13.10 10.27
C ALA A 76 4.61 13.36 8.96
N THR A 77 3.40 13.90 9.05
CA THR A 77 2.50 14.07 7.89
C THR A 77 2.63 15.40 7.16
N GLY A 78 3.26 16.41 7.78
CA GLY A 78 3.30 17.80 7.29
C GLY A 78 4.02 18.03 5.96
N SER A 79 4.73 17.04 5.42
CA SER A 79 5.52 17.17 4.17
C SER A 79 4.91 16.41 2.96
N TRP A 80 3.94 15.52 3.16
CA TRP A 80 3.42 14.68 2.07
C TRP A 80 2.30 15.34 1.24
N HIS A 81 1.71 16.44 1.72
CA HIS A 81 0.78 17.26 0.92
C HIS A 81 1.48 18.06 -0.20
N GLU A 82 2.81 18.17 -0.18
CA GLU A 82 3.58 18.98 -1.13
C GLU A 82 4.13 18.18 -2.33
N ILE A 83 4.00 16.85 -2.32
CA ILE A 83 4.60 15.95 -3.35
C ILE A 83 3.53 15.38 -4.31
N SER A 84 2.28 15.85 -4.27
CA SER A 84 1.29 15.57 -5.31
C SER A 84 1.06 16.80 -6.18
N VAL A 85 1.97 17.00 -7.15
CA VAL A 85 1.75 17.75 -8.40
C VAL A 85 2.01 16.80 -9.55
#